data_AF-A0A1V9ZY45-F1
#
_entry.id   AF-A0A1V9ZY45-F1
#
_cell.length_a   1.000
_cell.length_b   1.000
_cell.length_c   1.000
_cell.angle_alpha   90.00
_cell.angle_beta   90.00
_cell.angle_gamma   90.00
#
_symmetry.space_group_name_H-M   'P 1'
#
loop_
_entity.id
_entity.type
_entity.pdbx_description
1 polymer ?
#
loop_
_entity_poly.entity_id
_entity_poly.type
_entity_poly.pdbx_seq_one_letter_code
_entity_poly.pdbx_strand_id
1 'polypeptide(L)'
;MPPKRKATTSPRSEKRSKKSADNNSNEARKAKAKTMKARILYLVSVATGLLSGAAIKKLLVSEFGNKESKKFNSNVNEILKDLVEEERDDFGKIKGKYYGGESTPAFKKHCDQISQEEKIQKLKDEGLIECCFCEHLCDEDCFVDEDSVARGGEYRCSKCKKTFWTWISTGYTQAHPIEYRYGDGEEDYKDLSD
;
A
#
# COMPACT_ATOMS: atom_id res chain seq x y z
N MET A 1 -34.91 -20.11 -56.14
CA MET A 1 -35.38 -20.65 -54.84
C MET A 1 -34.16 -20.93 -53.96
N PRO A 2 -33.86 -20.09 -52.96
CA PRO A 2 -32.87 -20.39 -51.92
C PRO A 2 -33.51 -21.10 -50.71
N PRO A 3 -32.79 -21.99 -50.01
CA PRO A 3 -33.37 -22.80 -48.93
C PRO A 3 -33.48 -22.02 -47.61
N LYS A 4 -34.59 -22.29 -46.91
CA LYS A 4 -34.97 -21.80 -45.57
C LYS A 4 -33.87 -22.09 -44.53
N ARG A 5 -33.35 -21.05 -43.87
CA ARG A 5 -32.62 -21.19 -42.60
C ARG A 5 -33.60 -21.04 -41.43
N LYS A 6 -33.70 -22.09 -40.61
CA LYS A 6 -34.47 -22.13 -39.36
C LYS A 6 -33.84 -21.18 -38.33
N ALA A 7 -34.69 -20.43 -37.65
CA ALA A 7 -34.35 -19.64 -36.49
C ALA A 7 -34.02 -20.57 -35.30
N THR A 8 -32.85 -20.38 -34.69
CA THR A 8 -32.53 -20.96 -33.38
C THR A 8 -32.55 -19.83 -32.36
N THR A 9 -33.58 -19.85 -31.53
CA THR A 9 -33.77 -19.06 -30.32
C THR A 9 -32.69 -19.43 -29.31
N SER A 10 -31.76 -18.51 -29.02
CA SER A 10 -30.91 -18.61 -27.83
C SER A 10 -31.56 -17.81 -26.69
N PRO A 11 -31.67 -18.39 -25.48
CA PRO A 11 -32.38 -17.75 -24.38
C PRO A 11 -31.54 -16.65 -23.75
N ARG A 12 -32.20 -15.49 -23.62
CA ARG A 12 -32.01 -14.39 -22.68
C ARG A 12 -31.19 -14.78 -21.43
N SER A 13 -29.91 -14.40 -21.42
CA SER A 13 -29.15 -14.33 -20.16
C SER A 13 -29.60 -13.08 -19.41
N GLU A 14 -30.56 -13.23 -18.51
CA GLU A 14 -30.88 -12.22 -17.52
C GLU A 14 -29.62 -11.96 -16.68
N LYS A 15 -29.02 -10.79 -16.89
CA LYS A 15 -28.01 -10.19 -16.02
C LYS A 15 -28.68 -9.94 -14.66
N ARG A 16 -28.70 -10.96 -13.81
CA ARG A 16 -29.21 -10.87 -12.44
C ARG A 16 -28.17 -10.15 -11.59
N SER A 17 -28.42 -8.85 -11.39
CA SER A 17 -27.72 -7.95 -10.51
C SER A 17 -27.50 -8.55 -9.11
N LYS A 18 -26.30 -9.04 -8.81
CA LYS A 18 -25.85 -9.36 -7.45
C LYS A 18 -25.44 -8.07 -6.72
N LYS A 19 -26.40 -7.24 -6.28
CA LYS A 19 -26.06 -6.03 -5.51
C LYS A 19 -26.92 -5.77 -4.27
N SER A 20 -27.75 -6.71 -3.83
CA SER A 20 -28.71 -6.49 -2.73
C SER A 20 -28.58 -7.42 -1.52
N ALA A 21 -27.68 -8.41 -1.54
CA ALA A 21 -27.54 -9.37 -0.43
C ALA A 21 -26.60 -8.90 0.69
N ASP A 22 -25.55 -8.12 0.40
CA ASP A 22 -24.53 -7.78 1.40
C ASP A 22 -25.01 -6.77 2.44
N ASN A 23 -25.74 -5.73 2.02
CA ASN A 23 -26.16 -4.65 2.94
C ASN A 23 -27.10 -5.15 4.03
N ASN A 24 -28.04 -6.05 3.67
CA ASN A 24 -29.01 -6.58 4.61
C ASN A 24 -28.33 -7.49 5.67
N SER A 25 -27.25 -8.17 5.29
CA SER A 25 -26.50 -9.03 6.22
C SER A 25 -25.65 -8.23 7.21
N ASN A 26 -25.08 -7.10 6.79
CA ASN A 26 -24.29 -6.23 7.65
C ASN A 26 -25.15 -5.46 8.64
N GLU A 27 -26.29 -4.92 8.23
CA GLU A 27 -27.21 -4.26 9.17
C GLU A 27 -27.78 -5.23 10.21
N ALA A 28 -28.12 -6.45 9.81
CA ALA A 28 -28.54 -7.49 10.74
C ALA A 28 -27.44 -7.88 11.73
N ARG A 29 -26.17 -7.93 11.30
CA ARG A 29 -25.01 -8.17 12.17
C ARG A 29 -24.76 -6.99 13.12
N LYS A 30 -24.88 -5.76 12.63
CA LYS A 30 -24.79 -4.54 13.43
C LYS A 30 -25.85 -4.51 14.54
N ALA A 31 -27.10 -4.86 14.21
CA ALA A 31 -28.20 -4.92 15.18
C ALA A 31 -27.99 -5.99 16.29
N LYS A 32 -27.24 -7.05 15.99
CA LYS A 32 -26.86 -8.08 16.97
C LYS A 32 -25.75 -7.64 17.93
N ALA A 33 -24.98 -6.60 17.59
CA ALA A 33 -23.88 -6.08 18.40
C ALA A 33 -24.38 -5.21 19.57
N LYS A 34 -24.87 -5.87 20.62
CA LYS A 34 -25.46 -5.18 21.79
C LYS A 34 -24.43 -4.61 22.76
N THR A 35 -23.32 -5.33 22.99
CA THR A 35 -22.27 -4.93 23.95
C THR A 35 -21.16 -4.14 23.28
N MET A 36 -20.41 -3.33 24.05
CA MET A 36 -19.25 -2.59 23.54
C MET A 36 -18.22 -3.49 22.86
N LYS A 37 -17.93 -4.64 23.48
CA LYS A 37 -17.06 -5.67 22.93
C LYS A 37 -17.58 -6.19 21.57
N ALA A 38 -18.86 -6.54 21.48
CA ALA A 38 -19.46 -7.01 20.23
C ALA A 38 -19.47 -5.93 19.13
N ARG A 39 -19.65 -4.66 19.50
CA ARG A 39 -19.59 -3.55 18.55
C ARG A 39 -18.18 -3.36 17.99
N ILE A 40 -17.14 -3.47 18.82
CA ILE A 40 -15.75 -3.42 18.38
C ILE A 40 -15.45 -4.56 17.41
N LEU A 41 -15.82 -5.80 17.78
CA LEU A 41 -15.65 -6.98 16.92
C LEU A 41 -16.36 -6.81 15.58
N TYR A 42 -17.60 -6.29 15.58
CA TYR A 42 -18.31 -5.96 14.35
C TYR A 42 -17.52 -4.98 13.48
N LEU A 43 -17.07 -3.85 14.05
CA LEU A 43 -16.36 -2.80 13.32
C LEU A 43 -15.09 -3.33 12.65
N VAL A 44 -14.29 -4.12 13.37
CA VAL A 44 -13.04 -4.67 12.79
C VAL A 44 -13.30 -5.78 11.78
N SER A 45 -14.42 -6.51 11.89
CA SER A 45 -14.77 -7.59 10.95
C SER A 45 -15.20 -7.07 9.57
N VAL A 46 -15.83 -5.90 9.52
CA VAL A 46 -16.33 -5.30 8.26
C VAL A 46 -15.34 -4.27 7.68
N ALA A 47 -14.28 -3.94 8.40
CA ALA A 47 -13.31 -2.94 7.96
C ALA A 47 -12.53 -3.40 6.73
N THR A 48 -12.33 -2.48 5.79
CA THR A 48 -11.51 -2.68 4.58
C THR A 48 -10.04 -2.34 4.79
N GLY A 49 -9.68 -1.80 5.96
CA GLY A 49 -8.32 -1.50 6.36
C GLY A 49 -8.16 -1.58 7.88
N LEU A 50 -6.91 -1.65 8.34
CA LEU A 50 -6.60 -1.71 9.77
C LEU A 50 -7.10 -0.46 10.50
N LEU A 51 -7.81 -0.65 11.61
CA LEU A 51 -8.39 0.45 12.37
C LEU A 51 -7.47 0.87 13.53
N SER A 52 -7.20 2.17 13.68
CA SER A 52 -6.55 2.67 14.90
C SER A 52 -7.54 2.72 16.06
N GLY A 53 -7.05 2.72 17.30
CA GLY A 53 -7.90 2.88 18.48
C GLY A 53 -8.75 4.17 18.43
N ALA A 54 -8.21 5.25 17.85
CA ALA A 54 -8.94 6.49 17.62
C ALA A 54 -10.06 6.32 16.56
N ALA A 55 -9.80 5.58 15.48
CA ALA A 55 -10.81 5.30 14.46
C ALA A 55 -11.96 4.45 15.02
N ILE A 56 -11.65 3.44 15.82
CA ILE A 56 -12.66 2.60 16.49
C ILE A 56 -13.56 3.46 17.39
N LYS A 57 -12.98 4.36 18.20
CA LYS A 57 -13.75 5.29 19.05
C LYS A 57 -14.69 6.17 18.24
N LYS A 58 -14.20 6.77 17.15
CA LYS A 58 -15.02 7.59 16.24
C LYS A 58 -16.16 6.79 15.63
N LEU A 59 -15.89 5.57 15.16
CA LEU A 59 -16.92 4.69 14.60
C LEU A 59 -17.95 4.25 15.63
N LEU A 60 -17.54 3.99 16.87
CA LEU A 60 -18.47 3.67 17.97
C LEU A 60 -19.42 4.84 18.28
N VAL A 61 -18.94 6.08 18.17
CA VAL A 61 -19.76 7.29 18.31
C VAL A 61 -20.70 7.45 17.12
N SER A 62 -20.18 7.38 15.88
CA SER A 62 -20.96 7.64 14.67
C SER A 62 -21.96 6.54 14.32
N GLU A 63 -21.56 5.26 14.46
CA GLU A 63 -22.37 4.11 14.02
C GLU A 63 -23.34 3.63 15.09
N PHE A 64 -23.00 3.80 16.38
CA PHE A 64 -23.77 3.27 17.51
C PHE A 64 -24.28 4.35 18.48
N GLY A 65 -24.05 5.63 18.18
CA GLY A 65 -24.57 6.75 18.97
C GLY A 65 -23.94 6.89 20.37
N ASN A 66 -22.75 6.31 20.58
CA ASN A 66 -22.08 6.43 21.87
C ASN A 66 -21.62 7.87 22.12
N LYS A 67 -21.64 8.32 23.38
CA LYS A 67 -21.18 9.66 23.75
C LYS A 67 -19.71 9.64 24.14
N GLU A 68 -18.91 10.49 23.48
CA GLU A 68 -17.50 10.64 23.81
C GLU A 68 -17.34 11.21 25.23
N SER A 69 -16.50 10.54 26.03
CA SER A 69 -16.18 10.94 27.40
C SER A 69 -14.88 10.26 27.85
N LYS A 70 -14.27 10.75 28.94
CA LYS A 70 -13.09 10.09 29.53
C LYS A 70 -13.37 8.62 29.89
N LYS A 71 -14.51 8.35 30.54
CA LYS A 71 -14.94 6.99 30.91
C LYS A 71 -15.12 6.09 29.68
N PHE A 72 -15.74 6.62 28.62
CA PHE A 72 -15.86 5.90 27.34
C PHE A 72 -14.49 5.55 26.76
N ASN A 73 -13.57 6.52 26.73
CA ASN A 73 -12.23 6.33 26.17
C ASN A 73 -11.42 5.30 26.96
N SER A 74 -11.49 5.31 28.29
CA SER A 74 -10.85 4.31 29.15
C SER A 74 -11.45 2.92 28.91
N ASN A 75 -12.79 2.80 28.95
CA ASN A 75 -13.48 1.52 28.75
C ASN A 75 -13.16 0.89 27.38
N VAL A 76 -13.18 1.69 26.30
CA VAL A 76 -12.80 1.18 24.97
C VAL A 76 -11.35 0.72 24.94
N ASN A 77 -10.43 1.43 25.60
CA ASN A 77 -9.03 1.03 25.66
C ASN A 77 -8.84 -0.26 26.48
N GLU A 78 -9.58 -0.44 27.57
CA GLU A 78 -9.57 -1.68 28.38
C GLU A 78 -10.08 -2.86 27.54
N ILE A 79 -11.25 -2.73 26.91
CA ILE A 79 -11.80 -3.79 26.05
C ILE A 79 -10.84 -4.15 24.90
N LEU A 80 -10.17 -3.16 24.31
CA LEU A 80 -9.18 -3.42 23.25
C LEU A 80 -7.93 -4.12 23.77
N LYS A 81 -7.57 -3.99 25.06
CA LYS A 81 -6.48 -4.76 25.67
C LYS A 81 -6.94 -6.18 25.95
N ASP A 82 -8.09 -6.33 26.60
CA ASP A 82 -8.68 -7.63 26.93
C ASP A 82 -8.86 -8.49 25.67
N LEU A 83 -9.35 -7.90 24.57
CA LEU A 83 -9.50 -8.59 23.29
C LEU A 83 -8.18 -9.06 22.67
N VAL A 84 -7.06 -8.38 22.94
CA VAL A 84 -5.73 -8.83 22.50
C VAL A 84 -5.24 -9.96 23.39
N GLU A 85 -5.45 -9.86 24.69
CA GLU A 85 -5.06 -10.88 25.68
C GLU A 85 -5.85 -12.18 25.54
N GLU A 86 -7.07 -12.12 25.02
CA GLU A 86 -7.91 -13.30 24.74
C GLU A 86 -7.45 -14.14 23.53
N GLU A 87 -6.45 -13.70 22.75
CA GLU A 87 -5.88 -14.43 21.60
C GLU A 87 -6.93 -15.05 20.65
N ARG A 88 -7.94 -14.27 20.28
CA ARG A 88 -9.07 -14.76 19.48
C ARG A 88 -8.75 -14.78 17.98
N ASP A 89 -9.30 -15.76 17.27
CA ASP A 89 -9.18 -15.83 15.80
C ASP A 89 -9.90 -14.69 15.06
N ASP A 90 -10.91 -14.08 15.69
CA ASP A 90 -11.76 -13.02 15.13
C ASP A 90 -11.30 -11.60 15.51
N PHE A 91 -10.12 -11.46 16.14
CA PHE A 91 -9.57 -10.17 16.54
C PHE A 91 -8.05 -10.20 16.64
N GLY A 92 -7.38 -9.22 16.05
CA GLY A 92 -5.94 -9.12 16.17
C GLY A 92 -5.43 -7.68 16.11
N LYS A 93 -4.13 -7.53 16.38
CA LYS A 93 -3.43 -6.25 16.41
C LYS A 93 -2.11 -6.32 15.63
N ILE A 94 -1.89 -5.37 14.72
CA ILE A 94 -0.63 -5.19 13.97
C ILE A 94 -0.19 -3.74 14.08
N LYS A 95 1.05 -3.51 14.54
CA LYS A 95 1.68 -2.17 14.62
C LYS A 95 0.76 -1.10 15.25
N GLY A 96 0.01 -1.47 16.29
CA GLY A 96 -0.92 -0.56 17.00
C GLY A 96 -2.29 -0.34 16.35
N LYS A 97 -2.60 -1.04 15.26
CA LYS A 97 -3.91 -1.04 14.59
C LYS A 97 -4.57 -2.43 14.71
N TYR A 98 -5.88 -2.47 14.57
CA TYR A 98 -6.71 -3.64 14.85
C TYR A 98 -7.42 -4.16 13.59
N TYR A 99 -7.68 -5.48 13.56
CA TYR A 99 -8.38 -6.19 12.47
C TYR A 99 -9.23 -7.35 13.02
N GLY A 100 -10.22 -7.81 12.26
CA GLY A 100 -11.18 -8.83 12.71
C GLY A 100 -10.81 -10.28 12.37
N GLY A 101 -9.52 -10.62 12.38
CA GLY A 101 -9.01 -11.96 12.02
C GLY A 101 -8.45 -12.08 10.60
N GLU A 102 -7.75 -13.18 10.32
CA GLU A 102 -6.96 -13.39 9.09
C GLU A 102 -7.80 -13.43 7.81
N SER A 103 -9.07 -13.83 7.93
CA SER A 103 -9.98 -13.90 6.80
C SER A 103 -10.48 -12.54 6.32
N THR A 104 -10.29 -11.48 7.13
CA THR A 104 -10.84 -10.15 6.86
C THR A 104 -10.15 -9.44 5.68
N PRO A 105 -10.88 -8.59 4.93
CA PRO A 105 -10.30 -7.79 3.86
C PRO A 105 -9.14 -6.91 4.34
N ALA A 106 -9.24 -6.37 5.56
CA ALA A 106 -8.20 -5.53 6.16
C ALA A 106 -6.87 -6.30 6.34
N PHE A 107 -6.91 -7.53 6.85
CA PHE A 107 -5.71 -8.33 7.05
C PHE A 107 -5.08 -8.75 5.71
N LYS A 108 -5.90 -9.26 4.78
CA LYS A 108 -5.44 -9.64 3.44
C LYS A 108 -4.74 -8.50 2.72
N LYS A 109 -5.36 -7.30 2.71
CA LYS A 109 -4.77 -6.11 2.12
C LYS A 109 -3.43 -5.73 2.75
N HIS A 110 -3.29 -5.90 4.06
CA HIS A 110 -2.02 -5.64 4.75
C HIS A 110 -0.94 -6.67 4.37
N CYS A 111 -1.29 -7.96 4.28
CA CYS A 111 -0.37 -8.99 3.79
C CYS A 111 0.06 -8.73 2.33
N ASP A 112 -0.87 -8.35 1.47
CA ASP A 112 -0.57 -7.99 0.07
C ASP A 112 0.39 -6.80 -0.01
N GLN A 113 0.18 -5.78 0.85
CA GLN A 113 1.08 -4.62 0.95
C GLN A 113 2.49 -5.02 1.38
N ILE A 114 2.63 -5.85 2.43
CA ILE A 114 3.94 -6.36 2.85
C ILE A 114 4.61 -7.13 1.71
N SER A 115 3.88 -8.03 1.03
CA SER A 115 4.47 -8.78 -0.08
C SER A 115 4.92 -7.88 -1.23
N GLN A 116 4.20 -6.78 -1.49
CA GLN A 116 4.64 -5.79 -2.48
C GLN A 116 5.87 -5.02 -2.01
N GLU A 117 5.91 -4.59 -0.75
CA GLU A 117 7.07 -3.92 -0.16
C GLU A 117 8.30 -4.82 -0.18
N GLU A 118 8.17 -6.11 0.15
CA GLU A 118 9.25 -7.09 0.07
C GLU A 118 9.74 -7.30 -1.37
N LYS A 119 8.83 -7.32 -2.35
CA LYS A 119 9.21 -7.40 -3.77
C LYS A 119 9.95 -6.15 -4.23
N ILE A 120 9.47 -4.97 -3.85
CA ILE A 120 10.13 -3.70 -4.17
C ILE A 120 11.52 -3.65 -3.52
N GLN A 121 11.64 -4.08 -2.26
CA GLN A 121 12.92 -4.12 -1.56
C GLN A 121 13.90 -5.08 -2.24
N LYS A 122 13.46 -6.27 -2.65
CA LYS A 122 14.29 -7.20 -3.43
C LYS A 122 14.79 -6.57 -4.73
N LEU A 123 13.93 -5.87 -5.46
CA LEU A 123 14.33 -5.18 -6.68
C LEU A 123 15.33 -4.05 -6.41
N LYS A 124 15.20 -3.34 -5.28
CA LYS A 124 16.19 -2.36 -4.83
C LYS A 124 17.52 -3.01 -4.44
N ASP A 125 17.47 -4.18 -3.80
CA ASP A 125 18.65 -4.96 -3.43
C ASP A 125 19.35 -5.56 -4.68
N GLU A 126 18.60 -5.88 -5.73
CA GLU A 126 19.09 -6.23 -7.08
C GLU A 126 19.66 -5.02 -7.84
N GLY A 127 19.50 -3.83 -7.27
CA GLY A 127 20.12 -2.61 -7.72
C GLY A 127 19.30 -1.75 -8.67
N LEU A 128 18.00 -2.01 -8.78
CA LEU A 128 17.10 -1.13 -9.51
C LEU A 128 16.85 0.17 -8.74
N ILE A 129 16.81 1.26 -9.48
CA ILE A 129 16.70 2.61 -8.91
C ILE A 129 15.28 3.16 -9.07
N GLU A 130 14.71 3.68 -8.01
CA GLU A 130 13.38 4.26 -8.04
C GLU A 130 13.37 5.69 -8.61
N CYS A 131 12.57 5.92 -9.66
CA CYS A 131 12.38 7.24 -10.24
C CYS A 131 11.62 8.17 -9.28
N CYS A 132 12.24 9.28 -8.88
CA CYS A 132 11.67 10.26 -7.95
C CYS A 132 10.38 10.95 -8.44
N PHE A 133 10.03 10.84 -9.72
CA PHE A 133 8.82 11.46 -10.30
C PHE A 133 7.61 10.55 -10.36
N CYS A 134 7.81 9.24 -10.47
CA CYS A 134 6.73 8.30 -10.76
C CYS A 134 6.85 6.95 -10.05
N GLU A 135 7.83 6.81 -9.15
CA GLU A 135 8.07 5.63 -8.30
C GLU A 135 8.28 4.35 -9.12
N HIS A 136 8.63 4.50 -10.40
CA HIS A 136 8.96 3.38 -11.26
C HIS A 136 10.40 2.96 -11.01
N LEU A 137 10.60 1.67 -10.73
CA LEU A 137 11.92 1.07 -10.64
C LEU A 137 12.52 0.96 -12.03
N CYS A 138 13.66 1.63 -12.19
CA CYS A 138 14.46 1.72 -13.39
C CYS A 138 15.54 0.63 -13.35
N ASP A 139 15.66 -0.10 -14.45
CA ASP A 139 16.70 -1.07 -14.75
C ASP A 139 17.94 -0.40 -15.37
N GLU A 140 18.94 -1.21 -15.72
CA GLU A 140 20.22 -0.76 -16.31
C GLU A 140 20.01 0.10 -17.59
N ASP A 141 18.97 -0.20 -18.37
CA ASP A 141 18.63 0.53 -19.60
C ASP A 141 18.21 1.99 -19.35
N CYS A 142 17.92 2.36 -18.10
CA CYS A 142 17.60 3.73 -17.73
C CYS A 142 18.84 4.57 -17.43
N PHE A 143 20.03 3.97 -17.25
CA PHE A 143 21.27 4.70 -17.03
C PHE A 143 21.69 5.47 -18.29
N VAL A 144 22.08 6.73 -18.14
CA VAL A 144 22.49 7.61 -19.24
C VAL A 144 23.98 7.87 -19.16
N ASP A 145 24.45 8.39 -18.03
CA ASP A 145 25.85 8.77 -17.84
C ASP A 145 26.22 8.86 -16.35
N GLU A 146 27.51 8.83 -16.05
CA GLU A 146 28.05 9.03 -14.70
C GLU A 146 28.30 10.53 -14.44
N ASP A 147 27.78 11.06 -13.33
CA ASP A 147 28.13 12.40 -12.89
C ASP A 147 29.49 12.39 -12.18
N SER A 148 30.52 12.78 -12.93
CA SER A 148 31.90 12.91 -12.44
C SER A 148 32.07 13.90 -11.27
N VAL A 149 31.17 14.86 -11.09
CA VAL A 149 31.23 15.88 -10.03
C VAL A 149 30.43 15.46 -8.79
N ALA A 150 29.23 14.91 -9.01
CA ALA A 150 28.31 14.51 -7.94
C ALA A 150 28.56 13.10 -7.38
N ARG A 151 29.43 12.30 -8.03
CA ARG A 151 29.60 10.87 -7.68
C ARG A 151 28.23 10.16 -7.72
N GLY A 152 27.52 10.39 -8.79
CA GLY A 152 26.14 9.97 -9.00
C GLY A 152 25.94 9.43 -10.40
N GLY A 153 24.71 9.04 -10.75
CA GLY A 153 24.37 8.71 -12.13
C GLY A 153 23.19 9.54 -12.64
N GLU A 154 23.24 9.89 -13.91
CA GLU A 154 22.10 10.38 -14.67
C GLU A 154 21.24 9.21 -15.13
N TYR A 155 19.94 9.25 -14.85
CA TYR A 155 18.99 8.23 -15.26
C TYR A 155 17.82 8.86 -16.02
N ARG A 156 17.38 8.21 -17.10
CA ARG A 156 16.17 8.57 -17.83
C ARG A 156 15.10 7.50 -17.64
N CYS A 157 14.07 7.84 -16.87
CA CYS A 157 13.01 6.88 -16.54
C CYS A 157 12.28 6.36 -17.79
N SER A 158 12.25 5.04 -17.96
CA SER A 158 11.58 4.36 -19.07
C SER A 158 10.07 4.66 -19.16
N LYS A 159 9.41 4.88 -18.01
CA LYS A 159 7.96 5.13 -17.90
C LYS A 159 7.57 6.60 -18.12
N CYS A 160 8.13 7.53 -17.36
CA CYS A 160 7.73 8.94 -17.43
C CYS A 160 8.64 9.80 -18.34
N LYS A 161 9.72 9.21 -18.89
CA LYS A 161 10.69 9.82 -19.79
C LYS A 161 11.44 11.04 -19.22
N LYS A 162 11.27 11.34 -17.93
CA LYS A 162 11.99 12.39 -17.21
C LYS A 162 13.38 11.89 -16.80
N THR A 163 14.35 12.79 -16.88
CA THR A 163 15.69 12.61 -16.34
C THR A 163 15.70 12.90 -14.85
N PHE A 164 16.35 12.06 -14.06
CA PHE A 164 16.60 12.26 -12.65
C PHE A 164 18.03 11.81 -12.30
N TRP A 165 18.57 12.35 -11.22
CA TRP A 165 19.93 12.10 -10.79
C TRP A 165 19.92 11.33 -9.48
N THR A 166 20.85 10.39 -9.33
CA THR A 166 21.09 9.70 -8.06
C THR A 166 22.42 10.11 -7.48
N TRP A 167 22.56 9.96 -6.16
CA TRP A 167 23.81 10.17 -5.43
C TRP A 167 24.38 8.82 -4.98
N ILE A 168 25.70 8.70 -4.72
CA ILE A 168 26.34 7.48 -4.18
C ILE A 168 25.60 6.83 -3.00
N SER A 169 24.98 7.63 -2.11
CA SER A 169 24.24 7.14 -0.94
C SER A 169 22.88 6.51 -1.28
N THR A 170 22.42 6.69 -2.51
CA THR A 170 21.13 6.17 -3.01
C THR A 170 21.22 4.71 -3.44
N GLY A 171 22.40 4.09 -3.30
CA GLY A 171 22.67 2.72 -3.74
C GLY A 171 23.07 2.67 -5.20
N TYR A 172 24.16 3.36 -5.55
CA TYR A 172 24.81 3.20 -6.86
C TYR A 172 25.23 1.73 -7.03
N THR A 173 24.59 1.01 -7.94
CA THR A 173 24.69 -0.46 -8.05
C THR A 173 25.63 -0.93 -9.15
N GLN A 174 25.98 -0.05 -10.09
CA GLN A 174 27.05 -0.29 -11.05
C GLN A 174 28.15 0.75 -10.86
N ALA A 175 29.14 0.42 -10.04
CA ALA A 175 30.42 1.11 -10.10
C ALA A 175 31.08 0.78 -11.46
N HIS A 176 30.94 1.66 -12.44
CA HIS A 176 31.82 1.63 -13.60
C HIS A 176 33.26 1.88 -13.12
N PRO A 177 34.27 1.23 -13.72
CA PRO A 177 35.66 1.53 -13.38
C PRO A 177 35.90 3.01 -13.67
N ILE A 178 36.14 3.78 -12.61
CA ILE A 178 36.44 5.21 -12.67
C ILE A 178 37.61 5.40 -13.63
N GLU A 179 37.34 5.94 -14.81
CA GLU A 179 38.40 6.44 -15.69
C GLU A 179 38.90 7.74 -15.07
N TYR A 180 39.89 7.63 -14.19
CA TYR A 180 40.62 8.80 -13.72
C TYR A 180 41.28 9.47 -14.92
N ARG A 181 40.75 10.61 -15.37
CA ARG A 181 41.62 11.62 -15.98
C ARG A 181 42.51 12.14 -14.85
N TYR A 182 43.69 11.54 -14.72
CA TYR A 182 44.82 12.19 -14.07
C TYR A 182 45.24 13.38 -14.94
N GLY A 183 44.48 14.46 -14.84
CA GLY A 183 44.89 15.81 -15.22
C GLY A 183 45.05 16.58 -13.93
N ASP A 184 46.26 17.04 -13.67
CA ASP A 184 46.74 17.83 -12.53
C ASP A 184 46.05 19.20 -12.35
N GLY A 185 44.93 19.44 -13.05
CA GLY A 185 44.08 20.62 -12.90
C GLY A 185 44.75 21.94 -13.31
N GLU A 186 46.04 21.93 -13.65
CA GLU A 186 46.82 23.15 -13.91
C GLU A 186 46.44 23.83 -15.24
N GLU A 187 45.92 23.07 -16.20
CA GLU A 187 45.49 23.62 -17.51
C GLU A 187 44.11 24.25 -17.47
N ASP A 188 43.18 23.74 -16.64
CA ASP A 188 41.80 24.23 -16.57
C ASP A 188 41.66 25.61 -15.88
N TYR A 189 42.70 26.07 -15.17
CA TYR A 189 42.74 27.38 -14.51
C TYR A 189 43.60 28.45 -15.24
N LYS A 190 44.24 28.12 -16.38
CA LYS A 190 45.06 29.09 -17.13
C LYS A 190 44.24 30.20 -17.79
N ASP A 191 42.97 29.94 -18.11
CA ASP A 191 42.09 30.92 -18.75
C ASP A 191 41.41 31.87 -17.74
N LEU A 192 41.74 31.77 -16.45
CA LEU A 192 41.17 32.58 -15.37
C LEU A 192 42.18 33.51 -14.66
N SER A 193 43.42 33.56 -15.15
CA SER A 193 44.42 34.53 -14.67
C SER A 193 44.58 35.66 -15.70
N ASP A 194 43.94 36.79 -15.45
CA ASP A 194 44.31 38.11 -16.00
C ASP A 194 45.68 38.57 -15.45
#